data_AF-A0A2P6QT42-F1
#
_entry.id   AF-A0A2P6QT42-F1
#
_cell.length_a   1.000
_cell.length_b   1.000
_cell.length_c   1.000
_cell.angle_alpha   90.00
_cell.angle_beta   90.00
_cell.angle_gamma   90.00
#
_symmetry.space_group_name_H-M   'P 1'
#
loop_
_entity.id
_entity.type
_entity.pdbx_description
1 polymer ?
#
loop_
_entity_poly.entity_id
_entity_poly.type
_entity_poly.pdbx_seq_one_letter_code
_entity_poly.pdbx_strand_id
1 'polypeptide(L)' 'MTLSVCYFMEREKPIRFPSQQIRIATENFTNFLGSGGFGSVYKGVFSNGTLVAVKVLRGTSDEN' A
#
# COMPACT_ATOMS: atom_id res chain seq x y z
N MET A 1 -5.14 9.33 -10.66
CA MET A 1 -3.92 8.68 -10.14
C MET A 1 -4.22 8.03 -8.79
N THR A 2 -4.20 6.69 -8.68
CA THR A 2 -4.31 6.03 -7.37
C THR A 2 -3.00 6.19 -6.60
N LEU A 3 -3.00 6.96 -5.51
CA LEU A 3 -1.86 7.05 -4.61
C LEU A 3 -1.82 5.79 -3.75
N SER A 4 -0.97 4.82 -4.14
CA SER A 4 -0.63 3.68 -3.28
C SER A 4 0.62 4.04 -2.49
N VAL A 5 0.52 3.98 -1.16
CA VAL A 5 1.63 4.32 -0.26
C VAL A 5 2.06 3.03 0.44
N CYS A 6 3.31 2.62 0.24
CA CYS A 6 3.89 1.52 1.02
C CYS A 6 4.38 2.07 2.35
N TYR A 7 3.83 1.53 3.42
CA TYR A 7 4.38 1.65 4.75
C TYR A 7 5.27 0.43 4.97
N PHE A 8 6.57 0.68 4.90
CA PHE A 8 7.58 -0.24 5.41
C PHE A 8 7.55 -0.07 6.93
N MET A 9 7.11 -1.09 7.67
CA MET A 9 6.93 -0.99 9.14
C MET A 9 8.22 -0.59 9.88
N GLU A 10 9.38 -0.71 9.23
CA GLU A 10 10.68 -0.36 9.81
C GLU A 10 11.21 1.02 9.35
N ARG A 11 10.44 1.84 8.60
CA ARG A 11 10.90 3.18 8.16
C ARG A 11 9.88 4.29 8.41
N GLU A 12 10.38 5.42 8.89
CA GLU A 12 9.61 6.62 9.25
C GLU A 12 9.02 7.37 8.05
N LYS A 13 9.44 7.04 6.81
CA LYS A 13 8.99 7.71 5.58
C LYS A 13 8.31 6.75 4.61
N PRO A 14 7.16 7.14 4.03
CA PRO A 14 6.49 6.35 3.00
C PRO A 14 7.33 6.27 1.73
N ILE A 15 7.50 5.06 1.19
CA ILE A 15 8.22 4.84 -0.06
C ILE A 15 7.20 4.66 -1.18
N ARG A 16 7.41 5.37 -2.29
CA ARG A 16 6.61 5.19 -3.51
C ARG A 16 7.18 4.04 -4.32
N PHE A 17 6.33 3.09 -4.67
CA PHE A 17 6.68 1.99 -5.57
C PHE A 17 5.74 2.01 -6.79
N PRO A 18 6.18 1.50 -7.94
CA PRO A 18 5.31 1.32 -9.09
C PRO A 18 4.19 0.33 -8.76
N SER A 19 3.01 0.58 -9.32
CA SER A 19 1.78 -0.20 -9.08
C SER A 19 1.95 -1.70 -9.37
N GLN A 20 2.77 -2.06 -10.37
CA GLN A 20 3.09 -3.45 -10.68
C GLN A 20 3.82 -4.13 -9.51
N GLN A 21 4.80 -3.46 -8.91
CA GLN A 21 5.56 -4.02 -7.79
C GLN A 21 4.71 -4.14 -6.54
N ILE A 22 3.81 -3.16 -6.30
CA ILE A 22 2.79 -3.24 -5.25
C ILE A 22 1.88 -4.45 -5.44
N ARG A 23 1.40 -4.68 -6.67
CA ARG A 23 0.55 -5.84 -6.99
C ARG A 23 1.27 -7.15 -6.75
N ILE A 24 2.53 -7.27 -7.16
CA ILE A 24 3.33 -8.48 -6.93
C ILE A 24 3.53 -8.69 -5.42
N ALA A 25 3.92 -7.64 -4.68
CA ALA A 25 4.16 -7.75 -3.25
C ALA A 25 2.88 -8.09 -2.45
N THR A 26 1.72 -7.59 -2.87
CA THR A 26 0.42 -7.83 -2.21
C THR A 26 -0.35 -9.01 -2.78
N GLU A 27 0.27 -9.82 -3.66
CA GLU A 27 -0.37 -10.93 -4.36
C GLU A 27 -1.72 -10.51 -5.01
N ASN A 28 -1.71 -9.40 -5.74
CA ASN A 28 -2.89 -8.74 -6.33
C ASN A 28 -3.91 -8.23 -5.29
N PHE A 29 -3.44 -7.64 -4.19
CA PHE A 29 -4.28 -7.10 -3.11
C PHE A 29 -5.21 -8.15 -2.45
N THR A 30 -4.78 -9.40 -2.40
CA THR A 30 -5.55 -10.51 -1.82
C THR A 30 -5.51 -10.53 -0.30
N ASN A 31 -4.37 -10.13 0.28
CA ASN A 31 -4.17 -10.12 1.72
C ASN A 31 -4.67 -8.82 2.35
N PHE A 32 -5.98 -8.69 2.55
CA PHE A 32 -6.58 -7.54 3.23
C PHE A 32 -6.25 -7.51 4.72
N LEU A 33 -5.79 -6.36 5.23
CA LEU A 33 -5.53 -6.15 6.66
C LEU A 33 -6.63 -5.34 7.35
N GLY A 34 -7.22 -4.38 6.64
CA GLY A 34 -8.24 -3.51 7.21
C GLY A 34 -8.56 -2.34 6.30
N SER A 35 -9.68 -1.68 6.57
CA SER A 35 -10.11 -0.47 5.87
C SER A 35 -10.48 0.60 6.89
N GLY A 36 -10.34 1.86 6.49
CA GLY A 36 -10.75 3.00 7.29
C GLY A 36 -11.07 4.20 6.41
N GLY A 37 -11.32 5.36 7.03
CA GLY A 37 -11.74 6.58 6.32
C GLY A 37 -10.75 7.06 5.24
N PHE A 38 -9.49 6.63 5.30
CA PHE A 38 -8.44 7.01 4.36
C PHE A 38 -8.19 5.97 3.26
N GLY A 39 -8.89 4.84 3.27
CA GLY A 39 -8.74 3.77 2.27
C GLY A 39 -8.50 2.38 2.87
N SER A 40 -7.99 1.48 2.03
CA SER A 40 -7.79 0.06 2.37
C SER A 40 -6.32 -0.27 2.55
N VAL A 41 -6.00 -1.09 3.53
CA VAL A 41 -4.66 -1.57 3.85
C VAL A 41 -4.57 -3.05 3.51
N TYR A 42 -3.52 -3.41 2.78
CA TYR A 42 -3.21 -4.77 2.37
C TYR A 42 -1.82 -5.16 2.88
N LYS A 43 -1.67 -6.41 3.30
CA LYS A 43 -0.37 -7.00 3.60
C LYS A 43 0.31 -7.36 2.30
N GLY A 44 1.60 -7.10 2.22
CA GLY A 44 2.46 -7.62 1.18
C GLY A 44 3.77 -8.14 1.73
N VAL A 45 4.44 -8.95 0.92
CA VAL A 45 5.79 -9.43 1.18
C VAL A 45 6.61 -9.18 -0.09
N PHE A 46 7.70 -8.44 0.04
CA PHE A 46 8.63 -8.28 -1.06
C PHE A 46 9.46 -9.56 -1.27
N SER A 47 10.02 -9.73 -2.46
CA SER A 47 10.85 -10.89 -2.82
C SER A 47 12.08 -11.10 -1.92
N ASN A 48 12.47 -10.07 -1.17
CA ASN A 48 13.55 -10.12 -0.18
C ASN A 48 13.08 -10.61 1.22
N GLY A 49 11.81 -11.00 1.35
CA GLY A 49 11.22 -11.43 2.63
C GLY A 49 10.72 -10.28 3.51
N THR A 50 10.85 -9.01 3.08
CA THR A 50 10.37 -7.91 3.91
C THR A 50 8.85 -7.78 3.86
N LEU A 51 8.25 -7.76 5.05
CA LEU A 51 6.83 -7.49 5.26
C LEU A 51 6.54 -6.00 5.06
N VAL A 52 5.49 -5.71 4.28
CA VAL A 52 5.02 -4.35 4.03
C VAL A 52 3.51 -4.24 4.19
N ALA A 53 3.05 -3.06 4.58
CA ALA A 53 1.64 -2.71 4.57
C ALA A 53 1.40 -1.69 3.45
N VAL A 54 0.60 -2.07 2.46
CA VAL A 54 0.22 -1.21 1.35
C VAL A 54 -1.09 -0.54 1.67
N LYS A 55 -1.06 0.78 1.89
CA LYS A 55 -2.27 1.57 2.03
C LYS A 55 -2.66 2.13 0.67
N VAL A 56 -3.78 1.66 0.17
CA VAL A 56 -4.42 2.16 -1.03
C VAL A 56 -5.35 3.29 -0.62
N LEU A 57 -4.94 4.53 -0.89
CA LEU A 57 -5.79 5.68 -0.67
C LEU A 57 -6.83 5.72 -1.79
N ARG A 58 -8.12 5.76 -1.41
CA ARG A 58 -9.16 6.18 -2.36
C ARG A 58 -8.97 7.67 -2.56
N GLY A 59 -8.67 8.09 -3.79
CA GLY A 59 -8.55 9.51 -4.10
C GLY A 59 -9.90 10.18 -3.86
N THR A 60 -10.06 10.82 -2.71
CA THR A 60 -10.78 12.09 -2.70
C THR A 60 -9.83 13.06 -3.38
N SER A 61 -10.20 13.49 -4.59
CA SER A 61 -9.70 14.74 -5.14
C SER A 61 -9.70 15.75 -3.99
N ASP A 62 -8.55 16.29 -3.66
CA ASP A 62 -8.46 17.47 -2.82
C ASP A 62 -9.21 18.56 -3.59
N GLU A 63 -10.50 18.70 -3.28
CA GLU A 63 -11.32 19.83 -3.67
C GLU A 63 -11.87 20.39 -2.37
N ASN A 64 -11.07 21.27 -1.75
CA ASN A 64 -11.55 22.50 -1.14
C ASN A 64 -10.40 23.49 -0.90
#